data_AF-A0A947FMR6-F1
#
_entry.id   AF-A0A947FMR6-F1
#
_cell.length_a   1.000
_cell.length_b   1.000
_cell.length_c   1.000
_cell.angle_alpha   90.00
_cell.angle_beta   90.00
_cell.angle_gamma   90.00
#
_symmetry.space_group_name_H-M   'P 1'
#
loop_
_entity.id
_entity.type
_entity.pdbx_description
1 polymer ?
#
loop_
_entity_poly.entity_id
_entity_poly.type
_entity_poly.pdbx_seq_one_letter_code
_entity_poly.pdbx_strand_id
1 'polypeptide(L)' 'MKDNLPAPGVSRKARISEQGLDRLEKQLASGMNISTAVLAQWIRRYGDPARRIIKKYNQYRAELNRVR' A
#
# COMPACT_ATOMS: atom_id res chain seq x y z
N MET A 1 12.76 17.61 -21.06
CA MET A 1 11.64 17.15 -20.22
C MET A 1 11.39 15.70 -20.62
N LYS A 2 11.61 14.72 -19.73
CA LYS A 2 11.43 13.30 -20.09
C LYS A 2 9.98 12.92 -19.78
N ASP A 3 9.16 12.92 -20.82
CA ASP A 3 7.84 12.30 -20.81
C ASP A 3 8.04 10.79 -20.66
N ASN A 4 7.91 10.30 -19.44
CA ASN A 4 7.93 8.86 -19.13
C ASN A 4 6.59 8.26 -19.59
N LEU A 5 6.39 8.21 -20.91
CA LEU A 5 5.21 7.64 -21.55
C LEU A 5 5.12 6.17 -21.16
N PRO A 6 4.07 5.76 -20.44
CA PRO A 6 4.14 4.52 -19.73
C PRO A 6 3.63 3.37 -20.60
N ALA A 7 4.31 2.22 -20.53
CA ALA A 7 4.16 1.07 -21.43
C ALA A 7 2.69 0.73 -21.78
N PRO A 8 2.36 0.52 -23.07
CA PRO A 8 1.02 0.12 -23.49
C PRO A 8 0.74 -1.32 -23.05
N GLY A 9 -0.33 -1.52 -22.28
CA GLY A 9 -0.78 -2.87 -21.88
C GLY A 9 -1.05 -3.06 -20.39
N VAL A 10 -0.51 -2.20 -19.52
CA VAL A 10 -0.86 -2.24 -18.08
C VAL A 10 -2.07 -1.35 -17.80
N SER A 11 -3.19 -1.98 -17.44
CA SER A 11 -4.43 -1.30 -17.08
C SER A 11 -4.16 -0.24 -16.00
N ARG A 12 -4.68 0.99 -16.16
CA ARG A 12 -4.41 2.16 -15.28
C ARG A 12 -4.56 1.83 -13.78
N LYS A 13 -5.47 0.90 -13.43
CA LYS A 13 -5.69 0.41 -12.06
C LYS A 13 -4.47 -0.33 -11.49
N ALA A 14 -3.76 -1.12 -12.30
CA ALA A 14 -2.59 -1.88 -11.89
C ALA A 14 -1.41 -0.96 -11.55
N ARG A 15 -1.15 0.06 -12.39
CA ARG A 15 -0.07 1.04 -12.16
C ARG A 15 -0.28 1.88 -10.90
N ILE A 16 -1.53 2.29 -10.64
CA ILE A 16 -1.90 3.01 -9.42
C ILE A 16 -1.77 2.08 -8.18
N SER A 17 -1.99 0.77 -8.36
CA SER A 17 -1.76 -0.25 -7.33
C SER A 17 -0.29 -0.33 -6.93
N GLU A 18 0.60 -0.50 -7.90
CA GLU A 18 2.04 -0.66 -7.65
C GLU A 18 2.67 0.59 -7.04
N GLN A 19 2.40 1.79 -7.57
CA GLN A 19 2.89 3.03 -6.96
C GLN A 19 2.32 3.29 -5.57
N GLY A 20 1.08 2.88 -5.31
CA GLY A 20 0.48 2.99 -3.98
C GLY A 20 1.22 2.13 -2.97
N LEU A 21 1.42 0.85 -3.30
CA LEU A 21 2.09 -0.10 -2.42
C LEU A 21 3.56 0.29 -2.15
N ASP A 22 4.27 0.81 -3.17
CA ASP A 22 5.63 1.33 -3.01
C ASP A 22 5.68 2.51 -2.02
N ARG A 23 4.70 3.42 -2.06
CA ARG A 23 4.61 4.52 -1.08
C ARG A 23 4.35 4.00 0.33
N LEU A 24 3.42 3.04 0.48
CA LEU A 24 3.14 2.42 1.77
C LEU A 24 4.40 1.77 2.34
N GLU A 25 5.12 1.00 1.53
CA GLU A 25 6.37 0.37 1.94
C GLU A 25 7.41 1.41 2.37
N LYS A 26 7.61 2.49 1.60
CA LYS A 26 8.54 3.55 1.96
C LYS A 26 8.19 4.24 3.28
N GLN A 27 6.92 4.56 3.50
CA GLN A 27 6.47 5.19 4.75
C GLN A 27 6.75 4.28 5.96
N LEU A 28 6.47 2.98 5.82
CA LEU A 28 6.71 1.99 6.86
C LEU A 28 8.22 1.73 7.08
N ALA A 29 9.01 1.70 6.01
CA ALA A 29 10.46 1.55 6.07
C ALA A 29 11.15 2.74 6.76
N SER A 30 10.60 3.95 6.61
CA SER A 30 11.06 5.14 7.33
C SER A 30 10.70 5.13 8.83
N GLY A 31 10.03 4.08 9.34
CA GLY A 31 9.62 3.99 10.74
C GLY A 31 8.45 4.90 11.10
N MET A 32 7.72 5.41 10.11
CA MET A 32 6.55 6.26 10.36
C MET A 32 5.46 5.45 11.06
N ASN A 33 4.96 5.96 12.19
CA ASN A 33 3.82 5.37 12.87
C ASN A 33 2.53 5.77 12.14
N ILE A 34 2.09 4.92 11.22
CA ILE A 34 0.86 5.13 10.45
C ILE A 34 -0.33 4.65 11.30
N SER A 35 -1.37 5.47 11.38
CA SER A 35 -2.56 5.14 12.17
C SER A 35 -3.27 3.88 11.65
N THR A 36 -3.90 3.14 12.57
CA THR A 36 -4.67 1.93 12.25
C THR A 36 -5.75 2.19 11.18
N ALA A 37 -6.40 3.36 11.21
CA ALA A 37 -7.43 3.71 10.22
C ALA A 37 -6.86 3.85 8.80
N VAL A 38 -5.68 4.44 8.66
CA VAL A 38 -4.99 4.58 7.37
C VAL A 38 -4.53 3.23 6.88
N LEU A 39 -3.91 2.41 7.74
CA LEU A 39 -3.51 1.03 7.42
C LEU A 39 -4.71 0.16 6.99
N ALA A 40 -5.86 0.31 7.65
CA ALA A 40 -7.11 -0.34 7.26
C ALA A 40 -7.57 0.10 5.87
N GLN A 41 -7.47 1.39 5.54
CA GLN A 41 -7.81 1.90 4.22
C GLN A 41 -6.87 1.36 3.13
N TRP A 42 -5.58 1.20 3.43
CA TRP A 42 -4.62 0.54 2.53
C TRP A 42 -5.03 -0.92 2.25
N ILE A 43 -5.41 -1.67 3.29
CA ILE A 43 -5.90 -3.05 3.14
C ILE A 43 -7.21 -3.10 2.34
N ARG A 44 -8.15 -2.17 2.58
CA ARG A 44 -9.42 -2.10 1.81
C ARG A 44 -9.17 -1.79 0.33
N ARG A 45 -8.19 -0.93 0.02
CA ARG A 45 -7.92 -0.44 -1.33
C ARG A 45 -7.07 -1.40 -2.18
N TYR A 46 -6.08 -2.04 -1.56
CA TYR A 46 -5.10 -2.85 -2.26
C TYR A 46 -5.12 -4.33 -1.84
N GLY A 47 -5.93 -4.71 -0.86
CA GLY A 47 -6.13 -6.09 -0.44
C GLY A 47 -4.93 -6.72 0.24
N ASP A 48 -4.69 -8.00 -0.07
CA ASP A 48 -3.61 -8.80 0.49
C ASP A 48 -2.19 -8.23 0.29
N PRO A 49 -1.83 -7.64 -0.86
CA PRO A 49 -0.55 -6.95 -1.02
C PRO A 49 -0.25 -5.93 0.09
N ALA A 50 -1.20 -5.06 0.43
CA ALA A 50 -1.03 -4.10 1.52
C ALA A 50 -0.91 -4.80 2.88
N ARG A 51 -1.73 -5.83 3.13
CA ARG A 51 -1.67 -6.63 4.36
C ARG A 51 -0.28 -7.26 4.56
N ARG A 52 0.35 -7.77 3.49
CA ARG A 52 1.71 -8.35 3.54
C ARG A 52 2.77 -7.32 3.88
N ILE A 53 2.73 -6.13 3.26
CA ILE A 53 3.68 -5.05 3.55
C ILE A 53 3.53 -4.61 5.02
N ILE A 54 2.31 -4.38 5.49
CA ILE A 54 2.06 -3.93 6.87
C ILE A 54 2.56 -4.95 7.90
N LYS A 55 2.40 -6.25 7.62
CA LYS A 55 2.96 -7.34 8.43
C LYS A 55 4.48 -7.37 8.41
N LYS A 56 5.11 -7.18 7.23
CA LYS A 56 6.57 -7.17 7.06
C LYS A 56 7.24 -6.13 7.96
N TYR A 57 6.63 -4.96 8.15
CA TYR A 57 7.16 -3.89 9.00
C TYR A 57 6.63 -3.91 10.44
N ASN A 58 6.00 -5.01 10.87
CA ASN A 58 5.44 -5.20 12.22
C ASN A 58 4.44 -4.11 12.68
N GLN A 59 3.87 -3.37 11.73
CA GLN A 59 2.80 -2.39 11.97
C GLN A 59 1.41 -3.04 11.90
N TYR A 60 1.35 -4.36 11.72
CA TYR A 60 0.10 -5.10 11.67
C TYR A 60 -0.47 -5.31 13.07
N ARG A 61 -1.48 -4.51 13.43
CA ARG A 61 -2.24 -4.63 14.67
C ARG A 61 -3.47 -5.50 14.49
N ALA A 62 -3.86 -6.25 15.52
CA ALA A 62 -5.05 -7.12 15.50
C ALA A 62 -6.35 -6.37 15.14
N GLU A 63 -6.40 -5.07 15.43
CA GLU A 63 -7.50 -4.16 15.07
C GLU A 63 -7.74 -4.07 13.55
N LEU A 64 -6.71 -4.28 12.72
CA LEU A 64 -6.83 -4.26 11.25
C LEU A 64 -7.64 -5.43 10.69
N ASN A 65 -7.84 -6.48 11.48
CA ASN A 65 -8.67 -7.64 11.10
C ASN A 65 -10.17 -7.42 11.37
N ARG A 66 -10.54 -6.36 12.11
CA ARG A 66 -11.95 -6.06 12.46
C ARG A 66 -12.68 -5.23 11.41
N VAL A 67 -12.03 -4.90 10.30
CA VAL A 67 -12.64 -4.16 9.19
C VAL A 67 -13.56 -5.12 8.42
N ARG A 68 -14.74 -5.37 8.98
CA ARG A 68 -15.83 -6.13 8.36
C ARG A 68 -16.74 -5.19 7.58
#